data_AF-A0A9W6BES0-F1
#
_entry.id   AF-A0A9W6BES0-F1
#
_cell.length_a   1.000
_cell.length_b   1.000
_cell.length_c   1.000
_cell.angle_alpha   90.00
_cell.angle_beta   90.00
_cell.angle_gamma   90.00
#
_symmetry.space_group_name_H-M   'P 1'
#
loop_
_entity.id
_entity.type
_entity.pdbx_description
1 polymer ?
#
loop_
_entity_poly.entity_id
_entity_poly.type
_entity_poly.pdbx_seq_one_letter_code
_entity_poly.pdbx_strand_id
1 'polypeptide(L)'
;MVVLRKTPLSGRRPVATWAIAALALVAILALSALRVRAVDESKCEGAMKLQSDPATAAFKACAGANPIPMNCCIKLAPFVQYAECLQVPKYRQIADSFLAPEVNVSRALRDCLGSN
;
A
#
# COMPACT_ATOMS: atom_id res chain seq x y z
N MET A 1 65.80 16.75 22.98
CA MET A 1 64.81 15.88 22.28
C MET A 1 63.71 15.51 23.26
N VAL A 2 62.51 15.28 22.74
CA VAL A 2 61.21 15.66 23.32
C VAL A 2 60.74 14.74 24.46
N VAL A 3 60.35 15.36 25.58
CA VAL A 3 59.56 14.76 26.66
C VAL A 3 58.11 14.68 26.19
N LEU A 4 57.57 13.46 26.04
CA LEU A 4 56.13 13.24 25.82
C LEU A 4 55.49 12.66 27.08
N ARG A 5 54.96 13.55 27.92
CA ARG A 5 53.86 13.22 28.83
C ARG A 5 52.57 13.17 28.02
N LYS A 6 51.70 12.18 28.23
CA LYS A 6 50.25 12.40 28.12
C LYS A 6 49.44 11.49 29.05
N THR A 7 48.60 12.20 29.79
CA THR A 7 47.64 11.97 30.87
C THR A 7 46.54 10.94 30.57
N PRO A 8 45.75 10.54 31.61
CA PRO A 8 44.79 9.44 31.57
C PRO A 8 43.41 9.89 31.01
N LEU A 9 42.69 8.97 30.41
CA LEU A 9 41.25 9.10 30.12
C LEU A 9 40.57 7.89 30.78
N SER A 10 40.22 7.98 32.07
CA SER A 10 38.95 8.53 32.55
C SER A 10 37.76 7.80 31.91
N GLY A 11 37.26 6.79 32.65
CA GLY A 11 36.11 5.98 32.27
C GLY A 11 34.87 6.85 32.06
N ARG A 12 34.38 6.86 30.81
CA ARG A 12 33.05 7.36 30.47
C ARG A 12 32.19 6.19 30.04
N ARG A 13 31.13 5.97 30.81
CA ARG A 13 30.09 4.97 30.62
C ARG A 13 29.52 5.04 29.20
N PRO A 14 29.23 3.91 28.52
CA PRO A 14 28.66 3.88 27.17
C PRO A 14 27.15 4.15 27.23
N VAL A 15 26.76 5.36 27.65
CA VAL A 15 25.33 5.78 27.65
C VAL A 15 24.97 6.45 26.32
N ALA A 16 25.97 6.93 25.58
CA ALA A 16 25.76 7.68 24.33
C ALA A 16 25.34 6.80 23.13
N THR A 17 25.64 5.51 23.14
CA THR A 17 25.34 4.61 22.01
C THR A 17 23.86 4.28 21.88
N TRP A 18 23.13 4.20 23.00
CA TRP A 18 21.70 3.86 23.00
C TRP A 18 20.82 4.97 22.45
N ALA A 19 21.16 6.24 22.74
CA ALA A 19 20.42 7.39 22.24
C ALA A 19 20.49 7.52 20.71
N ILE A 20 21.66 7.22 20.12
CA ILE A 20 21.86 7.26 18.67
C ILE A 20 21.10 6.13 17.98
N ALA A 21 21.11 4.92 18.57
CA ALA A 21 20.36 3.79 18.05
C ALA A 21 18.84 4.03 18.10
N ALA A 22 18.32 4.64 19.17
CA ALA A 22 16.91 5.00 19.28
C ALA A 22 16.49 6.07 18.26
N LEU A 23 17.31 7.10 18.06
CA LEU A 23 17.07 8.14 17.05
C LEU A 23 17.08 7.57 15.62
N ALA A 24 18.00 6.64 15.33
CA ALA A 24 18.04 5.95 14.04
C ALA A 24 16.77 5.09 13.81
N LEU A 25 16.31 4.37 14.84
CA LEU A 25 15.08 3.56 14.74
C LEU A 25 13.83 4.42 14.52
N VAL A 26 13.72 5.56 15.20
CA VAL A 26 12.61 6.51 15.02
C VAL A 26 12.65 7.13 13.62
N ALA A 27 13.84 7.49 13.10
CA ALA A 27 13.98 8.00 11.74
C ALA A 27 13.60 6.96 10.67
N ILE A 28 13.95 5.69 10.87
CA ILE A 28 13.58 4.59 9.96
C ILE A 28 12.05 4.35 10.00
N LEU A 29 11.43 4.36 11.18
CA LEU A 29 9.97 4.24 11.32
C LEU A 29 9.23 5.42 10.68
N ALA A 30 9.73 6.65 10.84
CA ALA A 30 9.16 7.84 10.20
C ALA A 30 9.29 7.80 8.67
N LEU A 31 10.43 7.34 8.13
CA LEU A 31 10.62 7.13 6.69
C LEU A 31 9.69 6.04 6.13
N SER A 32 9.33 5.05 6.94
CA SER A 32 8.41 3.96 6.56
C SER A 32 6.98 4.48 6.43
N ALA A 33 6.55 5.36 7.34
CA ALA A 33 5.24 6.01 7.27
C ALA A 33 5.12 7.00 6.09
N LEU A 34 6.23 7.61 5.66
CA LEU A 34 6.24 8.54 4.53
C LEU A 34 6.27 7.84 3.15
N ARG A 35 6.42 6.51 3.11
CA ARG A 35 6.32 5.70 1.89
C ARG A 35 4.87 5.39 1.51
N VAL A 36 3.92 6.25 1.88
CA VAL A 36 2.70 6.40 1.08
C VAL A 36 3.17 6.90 -0.27
N ARG A 37 3.35 5.98 -1.23
CA ARG A 37 3.45 6.35 -2.64
C ARG A 37 2.31 7.32 -2.87
N ALA A 38 2.63 8.57 -3.20
CA ALA A 38 1.65 9.51 -3.67
C ALA A 38 1.09 8.92 -4.97
N VAL A 39 0.09 8.04 -4.83
CA VAL A 39 -0.67 7.56 -5.96
C VAL A 39 -1.24 8.82 -6.56
N ASP A 40 -1.01 9.02 -7.85
CA ASP A 40 -1.40 10.22 -8.55
C ASP A 40 -2.93 10.38 -8.40
N GLU A 41 -3.34 11.24 -7.45
CA GLU A 41 -4.75 11.35 -7.03
C GLU A 41 -5.64 11.68 -8.22
N SER A 42 -5.11 12.42 -9.21
CA SER A 42 -5.81 12.78 -10.43
C SER A 42 -6.16 11.54 -11.28
N LYS A 43 -5.32 10.51 -11.29
CA LYS A 43 -5.65 9.21 -11.92
C LYS A 43 -6.69 8.44 -11.11
N CYS A 44 -6.67 8.58 -9.79
CA CYS A 44 -7.57 7.87 -8.89
C CYS A 44 -8.97 8.49 -8.83
N GLU A 45 -9.13 9.79 -9.09
CA GLU A 45 -10.45 10.38 -9.32
C GLU A 45 -11.17 9.71 -10.50
N GLY A 46 -10.42 9.26 -11.51
CA GLY A 46 -10.94 8.43 -12.59
C GLY A 46 -11.59 7.14 -12.09
N ALA A 47 -11.09 6.57 -10.98
CA ALA A 47 -11.68 5.38 -10.37
C ALA A 47 -13.10 5.64 -9.81
N MET A 48 -13.48 6.89 -9.51
CA MET A 48 -14.85 7.20 -9.08
C MET A 48 -15.88 6.97 -10.21
N LYS A 49 -15.45 7.10 -11.47
CA LYS A 49 -16.29 6.82 -12.66
C LYS A 49 -16.59 5.34 -12.84
N LEU A 50 -15.87 4.45 -12.14
CA LEU A 50 -16.07 3.00 -12.24
C LEU A 50 -17.47 2.57 -11.79
N GLN A 51 -18.11 3.33 -10.90
CA GLN A 51 -19.50 3.10 -10.52
C GLN A 51 -20.48 3.25 -11.68
N SER A 52 -20.12 4.08 -12.66
CA SER A 52 -20.92 4.38 -13.84
C SER A 52 -20.53 3.52 -15.05
N ASP A 53 -19.49 2.71 -14.94
CA ASP A 53 -18.94 1.95 -16.06
C ASP A 53 -19.69 0.60 -16.22
N PRO A 54 -20.18 0.30 -17.43
CA PRO A 54 -20.95 -0.92 -17.68
C PRO A 54 -20.12 -2.19 -17.55
N ALA A 55 -18.79 -2.13 -17.73
CA ALA A 55 -17.91 -3.28 -17.51
C ALA A 55 -17.83 -3.63 -16.01
N THR A 56 -17.89 -2.63 -15.11
CA THR A 56 -17.96 -2.86 -13.66
C THR A 56 -19.24 -3.59 -13.27
N ALA A 57 -20.38 -3.15 -13.79
CA ALA A 57 -21.65 -3.80 -13.56
C ALA A 57 -21.63 -5.25 -14.10
N ALA A 58 -21.05 -5.44 -15.28
CA ALA A 58 -20.89 -6.77 -15.88
C ALA A 58 -19.95 -7.67 -15.08
N PHE A 59 -18.87 -7.13 -14.50
CA PHE A 59 -17.99 -7.84 -13.58
C PHE A 59 -18.75 -8.25 -12.31
N LYS A 60 -19.44 -7.31 -11.65
CA LYS A 60 -20.24 -7.58 -10.46
C LYS A 60 -21.23 -8.72 -10.68
N ALA A 61 -21.93 -8.70 -11.82
CA ALA A 61 -22.92 -9.72 -12.17
C ALA A 61 -22.36 -11.14 -12.30
N CYS A 62 -21.08 -11.30 -12.66
CA CYS A 62 -20.44 -12.62 -12.82
C CYS A 62 -19.48 -12.99 -11.68
N ALA A 63 -19.08 -12.04 -10.83
CA ALA A 63 -18.07 -12.25 -9.79
C ALA A 63 -18.61 -12.89 -8.50
N GLY A 64 -19.91 -13.18 -8.44
CA GLY A 64 -20.55 -13.88 -7.32
C GLY A 64 -20.10 -15.35 -7.16
N ALA A 65 -19.52 -15.96 -8.20
CA ALA A 65 -18.98 -17.32 -8.12
C ALA A 65 -17.62 -17.37 -7.40
N ASN A 66 -17.31 -18.48 -6.72
CA ASN A 66 -16.06 -18.68 -5.98
C ASN A 66 -15.33 -19.97 -6.41
N PRO A 67 -14.11 -19.89 -6.98
CA PRO A 67 -13.35 -18.68 -7.34
C PRO A 67 -13.99 -17.89 -8.48
N ILE A 68 -13.64 -16.61 -8.63
CA ILE A 68 -14.12 -15.80 -9.77
C ILE A 68 -13.62 -16.42 -11.07
N PRO A 69 -14.49 -16.76 -12.03
CA PRO A 69 -14.08 -17.43 -13.25
C PRO A 69 -13.30 -16.46 -14.16
N MET A 70 -12.32 -16.99 -14.91
CA MET A 70 -11.39 -16.19 -15.70
C MET A 70 -12.09 -15.30 -16.73
N ASN A 71 -13.19 -15.78 -17.32
CA ASN A 71 -14.02 -15.00 -18.24
C ASN A 71 -14.65 -13.75 -17.60
N CYS A 72 -14.86 -13.79 -16.29
CA CYS A 72 -15.34 -12.66 -15.50
C CYS A 72 -14.18 -11.71 -15.17
N CYS A 73 -13.00 -12.24 -14.84
CA CYS A 73 -11.80 -11.44 -14.59
C CYS A 73 -11.37 -10.56 -15.78
N ILE A 74 -11.64 -10.99 -17.02
CA ILE A 74 -11.39 -10.15 -18.21
C ILE A 74 -12.22 -8.85 -18.17
N LYS A 75 -13.41 -8.86 -17.56
CA LYS A 75 -14.25 -7.66 -17.39
C LYS A 75 -13.70 -6.69 -16.35
N LEU A 76 -12.74 -7.13 -15.53
CA LEU A 76 -11.97 -6.28 -14.62
C LEU A 76 -10.81 -5.56 -15.35
N ALA A 77 -10.52 -5.87 -16.62
CA ALA A 77 -9.45 -5.20 -17.38
C ALA A 77 -9.43 -3.66 -17.27
N PRO A 78 -10.55 -2.92 -17.42
CA PRO A 78 -10.57 -1.47 -17.25
C PRO A 78 -10.33 -1.00 -15.81
N PHE A 79 -10.41 -1.89 -14.80
CA PHE A 79 -10.00 -1.61 -13.41
C PHE A 79 -8.51 -1.77 -13.18
N VAL A 80 -7.82 -2.60 -13.95
CA VAL A 80 -6.41 -2.93 -13.70
C VAL A 80 -5.54 -1.68 -13.74
N GLN A 81 -5.85 -0.72 -14.62
CA GLN A 81 -5.17 0.58 -14.68
C GLN A 81 -5.33 1.44 -13.41
N TYR A 82 -6.33 1.14 -12.58
CA TYR A 82 -6.58 1.79 -11.29
C TYR A 82 -6.20 0.89 -10.11
N ALA A 83 -5.55 -0.26 -10.32
CA ALA A 83 -5.22 -1.20 -9.23
C ALA A 83 -4.40 -0.55 -8.10
N GLU A 84 -3.48 0.37 -8.42
CA GLU A 84 -2.73 1.16 -7.43
C GLU A 84 -3.66 2.12 -6.64
N CYS A 85 -4.67 2.70 -7.30
CA CYS A 85 -5.67 3.55 -6.65
C CYS A 85 -6.59 2.76 -5.72
N LEU A 86 -6.92 1.52 -6.07
CA LEU A 86 -7.73 0.63 -5.24
C LEU A 86 -7.00 0.14 -3.98
N GLN A 87 -5.69 0.38 -3.86
CA GLN A 87 -4.96 0.18 -2.60
C GLN A 87 -5.16 1.33 -1.62
N VAL A 88 -5.57 2.51 -2.09
CA VAL A 88 -5.86 3.67 -1.25
C VAL A 88 -7.24 3.49 -0.60
N PRO A 89 -7.36 3.61 0.74
CA PRO A 89 -8.60 3.31 1.47
C PRO A 89 -9.84 4.01 0.94
N LYS A 90 -9.72 5.29 0.57
CA LYS A 90 -10.82 6.13 0.06
C LYS A 90 -11.45 5.53 -1.21
N TYR A 91 -10.63 5.22 -2.22
CA TYR A 91 -11.13 4.69 -3.50
C TYR A 91 -11.54 3.23 -3.39
N ARG A 92 -10.84 2.47 -2.54
CA ARG A 92 -11.20 1.10 -2.21
C ARG A 92 -12.61 1.00 -1.63
N GLN A 93 -12.96 1.81 -0.64
CA GLN A 93 -14.28 1.78 -0.01
C GLN A 93 -15.41 2.04 -1.00
N ILE A 94 -15.20 2.94 -1.95
CA ILE A 94 -16.18 3.25 -3.00
C ILE A 94 -16.37 2.04 -3.91
N ALA A 95 -15.28 1.44 -4.38
CA ALA A 95 -15.33 0.25 -5.21
C ALA A 95 -15.92 -0.96 -4.47
N ASP A 96 -15.56 -1.16 -3.20
CA ASP A 96 -16.13 -2.20 -2.32
C ASP A 96 -17.64 -2.00 -2.15
N SER A 97 -18.10 -0.76 -1.92
CA SER A 97 -19.52 -0.45 -1.79
C SER A 97 -20.30 -0.74 -3.07
N PHE A 98 -19.70 -0.49 -4.23
CA PHE A 98 -20.32 -0.79 -5.52
C PHE A 98 -20.38 -2.30 -5.79
N LEU A 99 -19.28 -3.01 -5.51
CA LEU A 99 -19.15 -4.44 -5.78
C LEU A 99 -19.91 -5.33 -4.78
N ALA A 100 -20.20 -4.82 -3.59
CA ALA A 100 -20.99 -5.51 -2.59
C ALA A 100 -22.44 -5.75 -3.03
N PRO A 101 -23.10 -6.82 -2.55
CA PRO A 101 -22.55 -7.88 -1.68
C PRO A 101 -21.76 -8.99 -2.40
N GLU A 102 -21.74 -9.04 -3.72
CA GLU A 102 -21.29 -10.18 -4.53
C GLU A 102 -19.77 -10.39 -4.42
N VAL A 103 -18.99 -9.31 -4.39
CA VAL A 103 -17.54 -9.37 -4.34
C VAL A 103 -16.98 -8.12 -3.68
N ASN A 104 -15.72 -8.18 -3.22
CA ASN A 104 -14.96 -7.02 -2.77
C ASN A 104 -13.66 -6.91 -3.58
N VAL A 105 -13.05 -5.73 -3.57
CA VAL A 105 -11.82 -5.40 -4.30
C VAL A 105 -10.69 -6.35 -3.95
N SER A 106 -10.50 -6.71 -2.67
CA SER A 106 -9.45 -7.67 -2.27
C SER A 106 -9.65 -9.04 -2.91
N ARG A 107 -10.88 -9.55 -2.91
CA ARG A 107 -11.23 -10.83 -3.52
C ARG A 107 -11.08 -10.77 -5.04
N ALA A 108 -11.51 -9.66 -5.66
CA ALA A 108 -11.36 -9.44 -7.09
C ALA A 108 -9.88 -9.43 -7.50
N LEU A 109 -9.03 -8.66 -6.81
CA LEU A 109 -7.59 -8.59 -7.10
C LEU A 109 -6.89 -9.92 -6.86
N ARG A 110 -7.23 -10.62 -5.76
CA ARG A 110 -6.65 -11.93 -5.46
C ARG A 110 -7.04 -12.98 -6.50
N ASP A 111 -8.33 -13.13 -6.77
CA ASP A 111 -8.84 -14.19 -7.64
C ASP A 111 -8.52 -13.90 -9.13
N CYS A 112 -8.45 -12.62 -9.54
CA CYS A 112 -8.21 -12.23 -10.94
C CYS A 112 -6.78 -11.84 -11.30
N LEU A 113 -5.98 -11.32 -10.35
CA LEU A 113 -4.61 -10.87 -10.61
C LEU A 113 -3.56 -11.66 -9.82
N GLY A 114 -3.97 -12.53 -8.90
CA GLY A 114 -3.04 -13.29 -8.06
C GLY A 114 -2.24 -12.43 -7.09
N SER A 115 -2.66 -11.18 -6.82
CA SER A 115 -2.04 -10.35 -5.78
C SER A 115 -2.28 -11.00 -4.41
N ASN A 116 -1.19 -11.45 -3.81
CA ASN A 116 -1.12 -12.06 -2.47
C ASN A 116 -0.64 -11.00 -1.47
#